data_AF-A0A2E7QQ71-F1
#
_entry.id   AF-A0A2E7QQ71-F1
#
_cell.length_a   1.000
_cell.length_b   1.000
_cell.length_c   1.000
_cell.angle_alpha   90.00
_cell.angle_beta   90.00
_cell.angle_gamma   90.00
#
_symmetry.space_group_name_H-M   'P 1'
#
loop_
_entity.id
_entity.type
_entity.pdbx_description
1 polymer ?
#
loop_
_entity_poly.entity_id
_entity_poly.type
_entity_poly.pdbx_seq_one_letter_code
_entity_poly.pdbx_strand_id
1 'polypeptide(L)'
;MIEAFRDLATLPKGMNKSDVLAGGIYVALVTTAAGLTIAIPFLGIYHFLNNKVDQLIEGIGLAASDFLDGDDDDAQSADAATANDSDDEEASGEPALAS
;
A
#
# COMPACT_ATOMS: atom_id res chain seq x y z
N MET A 1 19.98 28.08 -13.34
CA MET A 1 19.21 29.20 -13.93
C MET A 1 19.58 30.56 -13.36
N ILE A 2 19.41 30.79 -12.04
CA ILE A 2 19.71 32.12 -11.44
C ILE A 2 21.12 32.60 -11.77
N GLU A 3 22.11 31.71 -11.69
CA GLU A 3 23.50 32.03 -12.03
C GLU A 3 23.68 32.45 -13.49
N ALA A 4 23.05 31.74 -14.44
CA ALA A 4 23.10 32.08 -15.85
C ALA A 4 22.56 33.49 -16.17
N PHE A 5 21.48 33.88 -15.50
CA PHE A 5 20.90 35.22 -15.67
C PHE A 5 21.73 36.31 -14.97
N ARG A 6 22.35 36.00 -13.82
CA ARG A 6 23.31 36.90 -13.16
C ARG A 6 24.50 37.18 -14.08
N ASP A 7 25.06 36.13 -14.67
CA ASP A 7 26.22 36.25 -15.56
C ASP A 7 25.82 37.00 -16.84
N LEU A 8 24.62 36.76 -17.38
CA LEU A 8 24.08 37.52 -18.50
C LEU A 8 23.97 39.04 -18.23
N ALA A 9 23.61 39.43 -17.01
CA ALA A 9 23.39 40.82 -16.60
C ALA A 9 24.69 41.61 -16.40
N THR A 10 25.79 40.92 -16.09
CA THR A 10 27.11 41.54 -15.83
C THR A 10 27.99 41.62 -17.08
N LEU A 11 27.59 40.95 -18.18
CA LEU A 11 28.33 40.96 -19.45
C LEU A 11 28.37 42.35 -20.12
N PRO A 12 29.56 42.83 -20.53
CA PRO A 12 29.72 44.05 -21.31
C PRO A 12 28.92 44.02 -22.62
N LYS A 13 28.50 45.20 -23.10
CA LYS A 13 27.85 45.34 -24.41
C LYS A 13 28.82 44.87 -25.52
N GLY A 14 28.37 43.93 -26.36
CA GLY A 14 29.16 43.38 -27.47
C GLY A 14 29.66 41.93 -27.28
N MET A 15 29.50 41.34 -26.09
CA MET A 15 29.86 39.94 -25.86
C MET A 15 28.72 38.98 -26.26
N ASN A 16 29.06 37.75 -26.68
CA ASN A 16 28.12 36.73 -27.13
C ASN A 16 27.27 36.16 -25.97
N LYS A 17 26.18 36.85 -25.64
CA LYS A 17 25.21 36.51 -24.60
C LYS A 17 24.56 35.13 -24.76
N SER A 18 24.44 34.65 -26.00
CA SER A 18 23.81 33.37 -26.32
C SER A 18 24.57 32.17 -25.74
N ASP A 19 25.90 32.23 -25.72
CA ASP A 19 26.74 31.10 -25.31
C ASP A 19 26.66 30.89 -23.79
N VAL A 20 26.74 31.98 -23.03
CA VAL A 20 26.58 31.98 -21.57
C VAL A 20 25.19 31.47 -21.16
N LEU A 21 24.15 31.90 -21.87
CA LEU A 21 22.79 31.45 -21.58
C LEU A 21 22.63 29.95 -21.86
N ALA A 22 23.17 29.45 -22.99
CA ALA A 22 23.09 28.04 -23.37
C ALA A 22 23.74 27.11 -22.32
N GLY A 23 24.92 27.47 -21.81
CA GLY A 23 25.55 26.73 -20.70
C GLY A 23 24.68 26.71 -19.43
N GLY A 24 24.06 27.85 -19.12
CA GLY A 24 23.12 27.98 -18.01
C GLY A 24 21.85 27.13 -18.14
N ILE A 25 21.30 27.04 -19.37
CA ILE A 25 20.15 26.18 -19.67
C ILE A 25 20.52 24.71 -19.47
N TYR A 26 21.67 24.30 -20.02
CA TYR A 26 22.16 22.93 -19.92
C TYR A 26 22.27 22.46 -18.47
N VAL A 27 22.93 23.25 -17.62
CA VAL A 27 23.11 22.88 -16.21
C VAL A 27 21.78 22.69 -15.50
N ALA A 28 20.79 23.54 -15.74
CA ALA A 28 19.49 23.38 -15.07
C ALA A 28 18.72 22.15 -15.56
N LEU A 29 18.78 21.84 -16.86
CA LEU A 29 18.17 20.63 -17.40
C LEU A 29 18.82 19.37 -16.82
N VAL A 30 20.16 19.36 -16.69
CA VAL A 30 20.89 18.26 -16.06
C VAL A 30 20.50 18.11 -14.59
N THR A 31 20.42 19.19 -13.82
CA THR A 31 20.00 19.12 -12.41
C THR A 31 18.57 18.60 -12.26
N THR A 32 17.65 18.97 -13.15
CA THR A 32 16.28 18.42 -13.16
C THR A 32 16.28 16.93 -13.50
N ALA A 33 17.01 16.53 -14.54
CA ALA A 33 17.13 15.13 -14.93
C ALA A 33 17.80 14.27 -13.84
N ALA A 34 18.84 14.80 -13.20
CA ALA A 34 19.51 14.16 -12.07
C ALA A 34 18.55 13.99 -10.89
N GLY A 35 17.76 15.03 -10.56
CA GLY A 35 16.73 14.96 -9.53
C GLY A 35 15.72 13.85 -9.80
N LEU A 36 15.22 13.74 -11.03
CA LEU A 36 14.30 12.66 -11.44
C LEU A 36 14.96 11.27 -11.40
N THR A 37 16.23 11.18 -11.79
CA THR A 37 16.99 9.93 -11.77
C THR A 37 17.19 9.41 -10.34
N ILE A 38 17.37 10.31 -9.38
CA ILE A 38 17.51 9.97 -7.96
C ILE A 38 16.13 9.72 -7.31
N ALA A 39 15.07 10.37 -7.78
CA ALA A 39 13.73 10.23 -7.21
C ALA A 39 13.18 8.80 -7.33
N ILE A 40 13.38 8.13 -8.47
CA ILE A 40 12.88 6.77 -8.72
C ILE A 40 13.44 5.73 -7.73
N PRO A 41 14.77 5.59 -7.54
CA PRO A 41 15.30 4.64 -6.56
C PRO A 41 14.90 5.00 -5.14
N PHE A 42 14.79 6.29 -4.81
CA PHE A 42 14.33 6.73 -3.49
C PHE A 42 12.89 6.32 -3.23
N LEU A 43 12.02 6.40 -4.24
CA LEU A 43 10.64 5.92 -4.16
C LEU A 43 10.58 4.39 -3.97
N GLY A 44 11.48 3.64 -4.61
CA GLY A 44 11.59 2.20 -4.39
C GLY A 44 11.94 1.85 -2.94
N ILE A 45 12.89 2.58 -2.35
CA ILE A 45 13.26 2.42 -0.93
C ILE A 45 12.09 2.80 -0.02
N TYR A 46 11.38 3.89 -0.34
CA TYR A 46 10.19 4.30 0.41
C TYR A 46 9.14 3.20 0.46
N HIS A 47 8.81 2.58 -0.67
CA HIS A 47 7.88 1.46 -0.71
C HIS A 47 8.35 0.26 0.11
N PHE A 48 9.65 -0.08 0.05
CA PHE A 48 10.20 -1.16 0.87
C PHE A 48 10.07 -0.90 2.37
N LEU A 49 10.33 0.34 2.79
CA LEU A 49 10.21 0.73 4.19
C LEU A 49 8.75 0.74 4.65
N ASN A 50 7.84 1.17 3.78
CA ASN A 50 6.41 1.17 4.06
C ASN A 50 5.87 -0.26 4.24
N ASN A 51 6.27 -1.19 3.37
CA ASN A 51 5.90 -2.60 3.50
C ASN A 51 6.38 -3.21 4.83
N LYS A 52 7.54 -2.80 5.34
CA LYS A 52 8.02 -3.22 6.67
C LYS A 52 7.16 -2.65 7.80
N VAL A 53 6.73 -1.40 7.68
CA VAL A 53 5.84 -0.76 8.65
C VAL A 53 4.49 -1.49 8.66
N ASP A 54 3.94 -1.82 7.50
CA ASP A 54 2.67 -2.54 7.39
C ASP A 54 2.74 -3.91 8.08
N GLN A 55 3.83 -4.67 7.89
CA GLN A 55 4.05 -5.95 8.58
C GLN A 55 4.13 -5.79 10.11
N LEU A 56 4.74 -4.71 10.60
CA LEU A 56 4.79 -4.41 12.04
C LEU A 56 3.39 -4.13 12.60
N ILE A 57 2.58 -3.37 11.86
CA ILE A 57 1.20 -3.04 12.24
C ILE A 57 0.36 -4.31 12.30
N GLU A 58 0.49 -5.19 11.30
CA GLU A 58 -0.20 -6.47 11.26
C GLU A 58 0.19 -7.36 12.46
N GLY A 59 1.48 -7.43 12.79
CA GLY A 59 1.95 -8.17 13.97
C GLY A 59 1.38 -7.64 15.29
N ILE A 60 1.23 -6.33 15.42
CA ILE A 60 0.57 -5.72 16.59
C ILE A 60 -0.91 -6.07 16.63
N GLY A 61 -1.61 -6.03 15.48
CA GLY A 61 -3.02 -6.39 15.38
C GLY A 61 -3.29 -7.84 15.81
N LEU A 62 -2.45 -8.78 15.34
CA LEU A 62 -2.54 -10.19 15.73
C LEU A 62 -2.31 -10.38 17.24
N ALA A 63 -1.28 -9.75 17.81
CA ALA A 63 -1.00 -9.84 19.24
C ALA A 63 -2.12 -9.22 20.10
N ALA A 64 -2.74 -8.14 19.63
CA ALA A 64 -3.87 -7.52 20.31
C ALA A 64 -5.14 -8.37 20.25
N SER A 65 -5.39 -9.05 19.11
CA SER A 65 -6.51 -10.00 18.97
C SER A 65 -6.33 -11.22 19.86
N ASP A 66 -5.13 -11.80 19.90
CA ASP A 66 -4.79 -12.93 20.75
C ASP A 66 -4.95 -12.58 22.25
N PHE A 67 -4.54 -11.37 22.65
CA PHE A 67 -4.76 -10.89 24.01
C PHE A 67 -6.24 -10.71 24.36
N LEU A 68 -7.08 -10.34 23.39
CA LEU A 68 -8.52 -10.14 23.61
C LEU A 68 -9.27 -11.48 23.65
N ASP A 69 -8.96 -12.40 22.74
CA ASP A 69 -9.56 -13.75 22.70
C ASP A 69 -9.10 -14.63 23.89
N GLY A 70 -7.91 -14.38 24.45
CA GLY A 70 -7.39 -15.10 25.61
C GLY A 70 -8.18 -14.91 26.91
N ASP A 71 -9.18 -14.02 26.95
CA ASP A 71 -10.11 -13.83 28.08
C ASP A 71 -11.52 -14.42 27.80
N ASP A 72 -11.78 -14.93 26.57
CA ASP A 72 -13.10 -15.41 26.11
C ASP A 72 -13.23 -16.97 26.00
N ASP A 73 -12.27 -17.73 26.54
CA ASP A 73 -12.26 -19.21 26.54
C ASP A 73 -13.40 -19.86 27.37
N ASP A 74 -14.23 -19.06 28.07
CA ASP A 74 -15.38 -19.54 28.85
C ASP A 74 -16.71 -19.65 28.05
N ALA A 75 -16.77 -19.25 26.77
CA ALA A 75 -18.06 -19.04 26.09
C ALA A 75 -18.35 -19.89 24.83
N GLN A 76 -17.51 -20.85 24.43
CA GLN A 76 -17.71 -21.61 23.17
C GLN A 76 -18.07 -23.10 23.33
N SER A 77 -18.65 -23.51 24.48
CA SER A 77 -19.18 -24.87 24.69
C SER A 77 -20.71 -25.00 24.54
N ALA A 78 -21.43 -23.97 24.06
CA ALA A 78 -22.91 -23.96 24.10
C ALA A 78 -23.65 -24.15 22.76
N ASP A 79 -23.00 -24.12 21.59
CA ASP A 79 -23.72 -24.10 20.30
C ASP A 79 -23.77 -25.45 19.53
N ALA A 80 -23.14 -26.52 20.04
CA ALA A 80 -23.13 -27.81 19.35
C ALA A 80 -24.36 -28.72 19.63
N ALA A 81 -25.34 -28.29 20.44
CA ALA A 81 -26.40 -29.19 20.96
C ALA A 81 -27.79 -29.09 20.31
N THR A 82 -28.03 -28.21 19.31
CA THR A 82 -29.41 -27.94 18.81
C THR A 82 -29.64 -28.29 17.33
N ALA A 83 -28.94 -29.27 16.78
CA ALA A 83 -29.21 -29.72 15.40
C ALA A 83 -29.01 -31.22 15.21
N ASN A 84 -29.82 -32.05 15.89
CA ASN A 84 -30.23 -33.35 15.33
C ASN A 84 -31.42 -33.96 16.10
N ASP A 85 -32.63 -33.47 15.89
CA ASP A 85 -33.86 -34.23 16.17
C ASP A 85 -34.87 -33.99 15.06
N SER A 86 -34.62 -34.63 13.92
CA SER A 86 -35.63 -35.03 12.94
C SER A 86 -34.85 -35.63 11.78
N ASP A 87 -34.80 -36.96 11.73
CA ASP A 87 -34.80 -37.76 10.49
C ASP A 87 -34.30 -39.16 10.85
N ASP A 88 -35.22 -40.00 11.35
CA ASP A 88 -35.07 -41.44 11.19
C ASP A 88 -36.39 -42.05 10.73
N GLU A 89 -36.22 -42.92 9.73
CA GLU A 89 -37.14 -43.46 8.76
C GLU A 89 -38.29 -44.34 9.30
N GLU A 90 -39.41 -44.23 8.59
CA GLU A 90 -40.12 -45.33 7.92
C GLU A 90 -40.55 -46.57 8.74
N ALA A 91 -41.86 -46.74 8.89
CA ALA A 91 -42.63 -47.90 8.41
C ALA A 91 -43.96 -48.05 9.17
N SER A 92 -45.09 -47.96 8.48
CA SER A 92 -46.15 -49.00 8.51
C SER A 92 -47.45 -48.54 7.84
N GLY A 93 -47.88 -49.32 6.84
CA GLY A 93 -49.27 -49.56 6.43
C GLY A 93 -50.04 -48.40 5.80
N GLU A 94 -50.81 -48.53 4.74
CA GLU A 94 -51.20 -49.62 3.84
C GLU A 94 -51.86 -48.93 2.62
N PRO A 95 -52.03 -49.63 1.49
CA PRO A 95 -52.47 -49.04 0.22
C PRO A 95 -53.98 -49.11 0.05
N ALA A 96 -54.62 -48.04 -0.42
CA ALA A 96 -55.96 -48.11 -1.05
C ALA A 96 -56.21 -46.80 -1.81
N LEU A 97 -56.09 -46.82 -3.14
CA LEU A 97 -57.21 -47.04 -4.07
C LEU A 97 -58.30 -45.97 -3.91
N ALA A 98 -58.44 -45.11 -4.92
CA ALA A 98 -59.60 -45.12 -5.81
C ALA A 98 -59.64 -43.84 -6.65
N SER A 99 -59.61 -44.06 -7.97
CA SER A 99 -60.40 -43.38 -9.01
C SER A 99 -60.34 -41.86 -9.13
#